data_AF-A0A5J4RGU9-F1
#
_entry.id   AF-A0A5J4RGU9-F1
#
_cell.length_a   1.000
_cell.length_b   1.000
_cell.length_c   1.000
_cell.angle_alpha   90.00
_cell.angle_beta   90.00
_cell.angle_gamma   90.00
#
_symmetry.space_group_name_H-M   'P 1'
#
loop_
_entity.id
_entity.type
_entity.pdbx_description
1 polymer ?
#
loop_
_entity_poly.entity_id
_entity_poly.type
_entity_poly.pdbx_seq_one_letter_code
_entity_poly.pdbx_strand_id
1 'polypeptide(L)'
;MPNISRFKAYDFDDEEIETFNRRYKWGDPISNEDILFSMNVKPVFSYGLIDINKTDYNFQHANFDNKDIKEYFKVMNKISTTTIQDILDSEEKRKLHFYRSNINGNLSKALNKLTDNKYIQPRNYLPTYHFALYTNEKTDRNTKIKSPRIYLMVGEKEILYILFYDPYHEINP
;
A
#
# COMPACT_ATOMS: atom_id res chain seq x y z
N MET A 1 8.59 -38.10 33.87
CA MET A 1 7.47 -37.21 33.48
C MET A 1 8.05 -35.90 33.02
N PRO A 2 7.75 -35.39 31.82
CA PRO A 2 8.28 -34.12 31.36
C PRO A 2 7.62 -32.98 32.13
N ASN A 3 8.45 -32.06 32.62
CA ASN A 3 8.05 -30.85 33.32
C ASN A 3 7.48 -29.89 32.29
N ILE A 4 6.15 -29.80 32.19
CA ILE A 4 5.46 -28.85 31.31
C ILE A 4 5.70 -27.47 31.91
N SER A 5 6.70 -26.74 31.40
CA SER A 5 6.88 -25.34 31.71
C SER A 5 5.59 -24.62 31.36
N ARG A 6 4.92 -24.05 32.38
CA ARG A 6 3.79 -23.15 32.20
C ARG A 6 4.22 -22.03 31.26
N PHE A 7 3.71 -22.03 30.02
CA PHE A 7 3.60 -20.79 29.27
C PHE A 7 2.74 -19.87 30.13
N LYS A 8 3.34 -18.85 30.74
CA LYS A 8 2.55 -17.74 31.28
C LYS A 8 1.90 -17.09 30.05
N ALA A 9 0.58 -17.09 29.99
CA ALA A 9 -0.12 -16.23 29.06
C ALA A 9 0.38 -14.80 29.33
N TYR A 10 0.89 -14.14 28.30
CA TYR A 10 1.19 -12.72 28.37
C TYR A 10 -0.15 -12.00 28.31
N ASP A 11 -0.62 -11.52 29.45
CA ASP A 11 -1.78 -10.63 29.50
C ASP A 11 -1.29 -9.26 29.05
N PHE A 12 -1.62 -8.91 27.81
CA PHE A 12 -1.42 -7.54 27.33
C PHE A 12 -2.33 -6.61 28.11
N ASP A 13 -1.79 -5.51 28.62
CA ASP A 13 -2.64 -4.45 29.17
C ASP A 13 -3.33 -3.65 28.06
N ASP A 14 -4.31 -2.81 28.43
CA ASP A 14 -5.10 -2.04 27.47
C ASP A 14 -4.24 -1.08 26.63
N GLU A 15 -3.16 -0.53 27.20
CA GLU A 15 -2.24 0.36 26.48
C GLU A 15 -1.39 -0.41 25.46
N GLU A 16 -0.94 -1.61 25.81
CA GLU A 16 -0.22 -2.51 24.91
C GLU A 16 -1.12 -2.99 23.76
N ILE A 17 -2.38 -3.32 24.05
CA ILE A 17 -3.39 -3.68 23.04
C ILE A 17 -3.65 -2.51 22.10
N GLU A 18 -3.82 -1.30 22.64
CA GLU A 18 -4.03 -0.09 21.84
C GLU A 18 -2.82 0.21 20.96
N THR A 19 -1.61 0.07 21.53
CA THR A 19 -0.36 0.27 20.80
C THR A 19 -0.21 -0.74 19.68
N PHE A 20 -0.49 -2.03 19.91
CA PHE A 20 -0.40 -3.08 18.90
C PHE A 20 -1.43 -2.89 17.78
N ASN A 21 -2.63 -2.45 18.14
CA ASN A 21 -3.73 -2.24 17.18
C ASN A 21 -3.72 -0.85 16.55
N ARG A 22 -2.83 0.05 16.96
CA ARG A 22 -2.73 1.38 16.38
C ARG A 22 -2.55 1.26 14.86
N ARG A 23 -3.38 2.00 14.15
CA ARG A 23 -3.30 2.19 12.70
C ARG A 23 -3.00 3.64 12.43
N TYR A 24 -2.25 3.87 11.36
CA TYR A 24 -1.93 5.21 10.88
C TYR A 24 -3.22 5.99 10.62
N LYS A 25 -3.27 7.20 11.17
CA LYS A 25 -4.23 8.23 10.77
C LYS A 25 -3.48 9.30 10.01
N TRP A 26 -4.16 9.95 9.06
CA TRP A 26 -3.55 11.01 8.27
C TRP A 26 -2.90 12.08 9.17
N GLY A 27 -1.66 12.43 8.84
CA GLY A 27 -0.87 13.41 9.60
C GLY A 27 -0.24 12.90 10.89
N ASP A 28 -0.43 11.63 11.25
CA ASP A 28 0.35 11.03 12.33
C ASP A 28 1.85 11.10 11.97
N PRO A 29 2.72 11.52 12.90
CA PRO A 29 4.15 11.45 12.68
C PRO A 29 4.59 9.99 12.69
N ILE A 30 5.43 9.60 11.72
CA ILE A 30 6.12 8.31 11.70
C ILE A 30 7.62 8.58 11.54
N SER A 31 8.44 7.90 12.33
CA SER A 31 9.89 8.05 12.25
C SER A 31 10.46 7.37 11.00
N ASN A 32 11.61 7.83 10.52
CA ASN A 32 12.31 7.15 9.43
C ASN A 32 12.76 5.74 9.82
N GLU A 33 13.01 5.50 11.11
CA GLU A 33 13.42 4.20 11.65
C GLU A 33 12.26 3.19 11.58
N ASP A 34 11.04 3.59 11.92
CA ASP A 34 9.83 2.74 11.81
C ASP A 34 9.53 2.36 10.37
N ILE A 35 9.72 3.31 9.45
CA ILE A 35 9.60 3.05 8.01
C ILE A 35 10.67 2.06 7.57
N LEU A 36 11.92 2.27 7.93
CA LEU A 36 13.03 1.39 7.56
C LEU A 36 12.80 -0.02 8.11
N PHE A 37 12.37 -0.14 9.36
CA PHE A 37 12.00 -1.42 9.97
C PHE A 37 10.89 -2.10 9.16
N SER A 38 9.81 -1.37 8.85
CA SER A 38 8.66 -1.90 8.11
C SER A 38 9.03 -2.35 6.69
N MET A 39 10.05 -1.76 6.07
CA MET A 39 10.57 -2.21 4.77
C MET A 39 11.34 -3.53 4.84
N ASN A 40 11.87 -3.90 6.00
CA ASN A 40 12.71 -5.09 6.23
C ASN A 40 11.97 -6.25 6.93
N VAL A 41 10.67 -6.11 7.14
CA VAL A 41 9.80 -7.16 7.70
C VAL A 41 8.72 -7.53 6.68
N LYS A 42 8.21 -8.75 6.77
CA LYS A 42 7.12 -9.20 5.89
C LYS A 42 5.85 -8.40 6.19
N PRO A 43 5.22 -7.80 5.18
CA PRO A 43 4.17 -6.83 5.43
C PRO A 43 2.82 -7.47 5.77
N VAL A 44 1.99 -6.69 6.48
CA VAL A 44 0.56 -6.91 6.63
C VAL A 44 -0.18 -5.82 5.85
N PHE A 45 -1.26 -6.18 5.16
CA PHE A 45 -2.03 -5.21 4.39
C PHE A 45 -3.18 -4.62 5.21
N SER A 46 -3.31 -3.30 5.15
CA SER A 46 -4.45 -2.56 5.67
C SER A 46 -5.21 -1.90 4.52
N TYR A 47 -6.53 -2.04 4.58
CA TYR A 47 -7.47 -1.37 3.67
C TYR A 47 -8.10 -0.14 4.31
N GLY A 48 -7.63 0.30 5.49
CA GLY A 48 -8.23 1.44 6.21
C GLY A 48 -8.15 2.78 5.48
N LEU A 49 -7.26 2.91 4.48
CA LEU A 49 -7.07 4.13 3.67
C LEU A 49 -7.47 3.94 2.20
N ILE A 50 -8.11 2.81 1.87
CA ILE A 50 -8.47 2.51 0.48
C ILE A 50 -9.46 3.53 -0.07
N ASP A 51 -9.24 3.95 -1.31
CA ASP A 51 -10.17 4.80 -2.03
C ASP A 51 -11.37 3.99 -2.56
N ILE A 52 -12.51 4.24 -1.92
CA ILE A 52 -13.83 3.76 -2.32
C ILE A 52 -14.63 4.98 -2.80
N ASN A 53 -14.54 5.28 -4.10
CA ASN A 53 -15.33 6.32 -4.78
C ASN A 53 -15.05 7.78 -4.33
N LYS A 54 -13.85 8.11 -3.86
CA LYS A 54 -13.43 9.51 -3.65
C LYS A 54 -12.73 10.08 -4.87
N THR A 55 -11.75 9.38 -5.45
CA THR A 55 -10.99 9.87 -6.63
C THR A 55 -11.39 9.15 -7.91
N ASP A 56 -10.81 9.55 -9.04
CA ASP A 56 -10.97 8.84 -10.32
C ASP A 56 -10.14 7.55 -10.37
N TYR A 57 -9.39 7.24 -9.31
CA TYR A 57 -8.46 6.10 -9.19
C TYR A 57 -8.88 5.14 -8.06
N ASN A 58 -10.17 4.87 -7.97
CA ASN A 58 -10.76 4.15 -6.84
C ASN A 58 -11.09 2.69 -7.19
N PHE A 59 -11.28 1.85 -6.17
CA PHE A 59 -11.55 0.42 -6.34
C PHE A 59 -13.02 0.09 -6.70
N GLN A 60 -13.92 1.07 -6.67
CA GLN A 60 -15.29 0.95 -7.22
C GLN A 60 -15.37 1.40 -8.68
N HIS A 61 -14.25 1.72 -9.32
CA HIS A 61 -14.23 2.10 -10.72
C HIS A 61 -14.82 0.97 -11.57
N ALA A 62 -15.72 1.30 -12.51
CA ALA A 62 -16.36 0.33 -13.40
C ALA A 62 -15.39 -0.52 -14.27
N ASN A 63 -14.09 -0.18 -14.26
CA ASN A 63 -13.06 -0.85 -15.03
C ASN A 63 -12.23 -1.82 -14.16
N PHE A 64 -12.43 -1.83 -12.84
CA PHE A 64 -11.86 -2.82 -11.95
C PHE A 64 -12.64 -4.13 -12.09
N ASP A 65 -12.09 -5.07 -12.85
CA ASP A 65 -12.78 -6.28 -13.29
C ASP A 65 -12.21 -7.57 -12.68
N ASN A 66 -12.79 -8.71 -13.06
CA ASN A 66 -12.36 -10.02 -12.57
C ASN A 66 -10.92 -10.38 -12.91
N LYS A 67 -10.35 -9.86 -14.00
CA LYS A 67 -8.94 -10.07 -14.33
C LYS A 67 -8.07 -9.31 -13.33
N ASP A 68 -8.41 -8.06 -13.07
CA ASP A 68 -7.69 -7.22 -12.10
C ASP A 68 -7.75 -7.82 -10.70
N ILE A 69 -8.91 -8.32 -10.26
CA ILE A 69 -9.07 -8.97 -8.94
C ILE A 69 -8.16 -10.19 -8.80
N LYS A 70 -8.09 -11.04 -9.83
CA LYS A 70 -7.24 -12.25 -9.81
C LYS A 70 -5.76 -11.88 -9.73
N GLU A 71 -5.31 -10.94 -10.56
CA GLU A 71 -3.91 -10.48 -10.53
C GLU A 71 -3.60 -9.73 -9.23
N TYR A 72 -4.54 -8.96 -8.70
CA TYR A 72 -4.41 -8.30 -7.40
C TYR A 72 -4.07 -9.30 -6.30
N PHE A 73 -4.89 -10.35 -6.09
CA PHE A 73 -4.61 -11.32 -5.03
C PHE A 73 -3.31 -12.10 -5.27
N LYS A 74 -2.94 -12.37 -6.52
CA LYS A 74 -1.66 -13.01 -6.87
C LYS A 74 -0.46 -12.15 -6.49
N VAL A 75 -0.48 -10.86 -6.85
CA VAL A 75 0.61 -9.92 -6.52
C VAL A 75 0.65 -9.66 -5.02
N MET A 76 -0.50 -9.50 -4.37
CA MET A 76 -0.58 -9.29 -2.92
C MET A 76 -0.03 -10.50 -2.14
N ASN A 77 -0.33 -11.73 -2.57
CA ASN A 77 0.27 -12.93 -1.98
C ASN A 77 1.80 -12.91 -2.08
N LYS A 78 2.33 -12.55 -3.26
CA LYS A 78 3.79 -12.39 -3.46
C LYS A 78 4.37 -11.36 -2.50
N ILE A 79 3.79 -10.16 -2.45
CA ILE A 79 4.26 -9.07 -1.58
C ILE A 79 4.16 -9.45 -0.10
N SER A 80 3.13 -10.17 0.36
CA SER A 80 3.03 -10.60 1.78
C SER A 80 4.09 -11.61 2.21
N THR A 81 4.72 -12.32 1.27
CA THR A 81 5.68 -13.39 1.58
C THR A 81 7.14 -12.94 1.49
N THR A 82 7.39 -11.67 1.14
CA THR A 82 8.71 -11.10 0.89
C THR A 82 8.79 -9.71 1.52
N THR A 83 9.97 -9.24 1.94
CA THR A 83 10.10 -7.88 2.46
C THR A 83 10.08 -6.87 1.30
N ILE A 84 9.76 -5.60 1.57
CA ILE A 84 9.86 -4.56 0.53
C ILE A 84 11.30 -4.43 0.07
N GLN A 85 12.26 -4.50 0.99
CA GLN A 85 13.67 -4.37 0.65
C GLN A 85 14.14 -5.48 -0.29
N ASP A 86 13.75 -6.73 -0.04
CA ASP A 86 14.04 -7.87 -0.93
C ASP A 86 13.42 -7.68 -2.33
N ILE A 87 12.21 -7.11 -2.41
CA ILE A 87 11.60 -6.78 -3.71
C ILE A 87 12.46 -5.74 -4.44
N LEU A 88 12.85 -4.66 -3.75
CA LEU A 88 13.61 -3.55 -4.33
C LEU A 88 15.01 -3.96 -4.80
N ASP A 89 15.63 -4.94 -4.14
CA ASP A 89 16.98 -5.42 -4.42
C ASP A 89 17.04 -6.59 -5.41
N SER A 90 15.88 -7.08 -5.85
CA SER A 90 15.78 -8.21 -6.78
C SER A 90 15.18 -7.83 -8.14
N GLU A 91 15.17 -8.79 -9.07
CA GLU A 91 14.50 -8.61 -10.36
C GLU A 91 12.98 -8.44 -10.25
N GLU A 92 12.40 -8.81 -9.10
CA GLU A 92 10.97 -8.68 -8.84
C GLU A 92 10.53 -7.21 -8.87
N LYS A 93 11.39 -6.26 -8.47
CA LYS A 93 11.17 -4.82 -8.66
C LYS A 93 10.73 -4.48 -10.07
N ARG A 94 11.44 -5.01 -11.08
CA ARG A 94 11.14 -4.74 -12.49
C ARG A 94 9.90 -5.50 -12.95
N LYS A 95 9.77 -6.77 -12.58
CA LYS A 95 8.63 -7.63 -12.96
C LYS A 95 7.29 -7.11 -12.42
N LEU A 96 7.29 -6.64 -11.17
CA LEU A 96 6.10 -6.09 -10.51
C LEU A 96 5.91 -4.59 -10.78
N HIS A 97 6.85 -3.93 -11.47
CA HIS A 97 6.92 -2.48 -11.54
C HIS A 97 6.82 -1.83 -10.14
N PHE A 98 7.50 -2.38 -9.15
CA PHE A 98 7.45 -1.93 -7.76
C PHE A 98 8.39 -0.74 -7.54
N TYR A 99 7.87 0.48 -7.57
CA TYR A 99 8.68 1.69 -7.47
C TYR A 99 8.14 2.69 -6.46
N ARG A 100 9.04 3.46 -5.85
CA ARG A 100 8.66 4.61 -5.03
C ARG A 100 8.05 5.68 -5.92
N SER A 101 6.89 6.19 -5.52
CA SER A 101 6.21 7.29 -6.20
C SER A 101 6.62 8.63 -5.61
N ASN A 102 6.94 9.57 -6.50
CA ASN A 102 7.10 10.97 -6.11
C ASN A 102 5.71 11.58 -5.88
N ILE A 103 5.50 12.20 -4.72
CA ILE A 103 4.21 12.82 -4.40
C ILE A 103 4.15 14.22 -5.04
N ASN A 104 3.80 14.25 -6.31
CA ASN A 104 3.57 15.46 -7.10
C ASN A 104 2.38 15.26 -8.05
N GLY A 105 2.05 16.28 -8.85
CA GLY A 105 1.08 16.16 -9.93
C GLY A 105 -0.27 15.56 -9.51
N ASN A 106 -0.67 14.50 -10.21
CA ASN A 106 -1.96 13.84 -9.99
C ASN A 106 -1.98 13.01 -8.70
N LEU A 107 -0.86 12.43 -8.28
CA LEU A 107 -0.78 11.73 -6.99
C LEU A 107 -1.04 12.68 -5.81
N SER A 108 -0.43 13.87 -5.82
CA SER A 108 -0.67 14.87 -4.77
C SER A 108 -2.14 15.31 -4.74
N LYS A 109 -2.77 15.53 -5.91
CA LYS A 109 -4.19 15.84 -6.02
C LYS A 109 -5.08 14.70 -5.48
N ALA A 110 -4.77 13.45 -5.83
CA ALA A 110 -5.51 12.27 -5.38
C ALA A 110 -5.43 12.10 -3.86
N LEU A 111 -4.24 12.25 -3.28
CA LEU A 111 -4.03 12.21 -1.83
C LEU A 111 -4.76 13.33 -1.10
N ASN A 112 -4.70 14.56 -1.63
CA ASN A 112 -5.44 15.69 -1.06
C ASN A 112 -6.96 15.44 -1.09
N LYS A 113 -7.49 14.87 -2.18
CA LYS A 113 -8.92 14.52 -2.26
C LYS A 113 -9.29 13.38 -1.31
N LEU A 114 -8.45 12.35 -1.18
CA LEU A 114 -8.66 11.23 -0.26
C LEU A 114 -8.73 11.70 1.21
N THR A 115 -7.92 12.71 1.55
CA THR A 115 -7.84 13.32 2.89
C THR A 115 -8.80 14.49 3.14
N ASP A 116 -9.77 14.71 2.24
CA ASP A 116 -10.71 15.84 2.32
C ASP A 116 -9.98 17.20 2.44
N ASN A 117 -8.81 17.32 1.80
CA ASN A 117 -7.91 18.48 1.78
C ASN A 117 -7.37 18.92 3.14
N LYS A 118 -7.35 18.02 4.14
CA LYS A 118 -6.85 18.35 5.48
C LYS A 118 -5.31 18.34 5.58
N TYR A 119 -4.63 17.61 4.69
CA TYR A 119 -3.17 17.39 4.78
C TYR A 119 -2.48 17.78 3.47
N ILE A 120 -2.50 19.08 3.14
CA ILE A 120 -2.16 19.61 1.81
C ILE A 120 -0.65 19.52 1.47
N GLN A 121 0.21 19.21 2.45
CA GLN A 121 1.67 19.25 2.26
C GLN A 121 2.26 17.86 1.98
N PRO A 122 3.00 17.67 0.85
CA PRO A 122 3.59 16.39 0.49
C PRO A 122 4.48 15.74 1.55
N ARG A 123 5.18 16.55 2.35
CA ARG A 123 6.06 16.10 3.44
C ARG A 123 5.33 15.39 4.58
N ASN A 124 4.01 15.52 4.65
CA ASN A 124 3.19 14.91 5.69
C ASN A 124 2.71 13.51 5.29
N TYR A 125 2.96 13.09 4.04
CA TYR A 125 2.55 11.79 3.55
C TYR A 125 3.66 10.76 3.74
N LEU A 126 3.24 9.54 4.02
CA LEU A 126 4.12 8.40 4.13
C LEU A 126 4.76 8.03 2.78
N PRO A 127 5.91 7.34 2.79
CA PRO A 127 6.50 6.79 1.59
C PRO A 127 5.47 6.01 0.79
N THR A 128 5.20 6.51 -0.42
CA THR A 128 4.21 5.92 -1.32
C THR A 128 4.93 5.12 -2.39
N TYR A 129 4.46 3.91 -2.63
CA TYR A 129 4.94 3.02 -3.68
C TYR A 129 3.78 2.64 -4.59
N HIS A 130 4.12 2.13 -5.77
CA HIS A 130 3.15 1.49 -6.65
C HIS A 130 3.70 0.20 -7.22
N PHE A 131 2.80 -0.68 -7.65
CA PHE A 131 3.11 -1.88 -8.42
C PHE A 131 2.06 -2.09 -9.52
N ALA A 132 2.44 -2.76 -10.60
CA ALA A 132 1.53 -3.14 -11.68
C ALA A 132 0.84 -4.47 -11.38
N LEU A 133 -0.44 -4.58 -11.73
CA LEU A 133 -1.14 -5.87 -11.77
C LEU A 133 -0.72 -6.69 -12.99
N TYR A 134 -0.60 -6.00 -14.12
CA TYR A 134 -0.06 -6.49 -15.38
C TYR A 134 0.24 -5.28 -16.26
N THR A 135 1.14 -5.46 -17.22
CA THR A 135 1.56 -4.40 -18.14
C THR A 135 1.12 -4.72 -19.55
N ASN A 136 0.51 -3.76 -20.23
CA ASN A 136 0.28 -3.81 -21.67
C ASN A 136 1.22 -2.81 -22.36
N GLU A 137 1.65 -3.11 -23.59
CA GLU A 137 2.56 -2.24 -24.37
C GLU A 137 2.00 -0.84 -24.60
N LYS A 138 0.67 -0.74 -24.66
CA LYS A 138 -0.07 0.52 -24.77
C LYS A 138 -1.06 0.60 -23.63
N THR A 139 -1.30 1.81 -23.15
CA THR A 139 -2.30 2.12 -22.13
C THR A 139 -3.06 3.34 -22.56
N ASP A 140 -4.38 3.24 -22.65
CA ASP A 140 -5.23 4.35 -23.08
C ASP A 140 -6.69 4.13 -22.63
N ARG A 141 -7.21 5.15 -21.95
CA ARG A 141 -8.58 5.18 -21.43
C ARG A 141 -9.62 5.14 -22.55
N ASN A 142 -9.35 5.75 -23.70
CA ASN A 142 -10.30 5.82 -24.82
C ASN A 142 -10.47 4.46 -25.50
N THR A 143 -9.36 3.75 -25.71
CA THR A 143 -9.36 2.38 -26.26
C THR A 143 -9.60 1.30 -25.19
N LYS A 144 -9.72 1.69 -23.92
CA LYS A 144 -9.93 0.81 -22.76
C LYS A 144 -8.81 -0.23 -22.56
N ILE A 145 -7.62 0.04 -23.10
CA ILE A 145 -6.45 -0.81 -22.87
C ILE A 145 -5.83 -0.39 -21.54
N LYS A 146 -5.98 -1.23 -20.53
CA LYS A 146 -5.52 -0.99 -19.17
C LYS A 146 -4.08 -1.42 -18.97
N SER A 147 -3.37 -0.77 -18.07
CA SER A 147 -2.16 -1.29 -17.44
C SER A 147 -2.23 -0.92 -15.96
N PRO A 148 -2.99 -1.68 -15.15
CA PRO A 148 -3.39 -1.18 -13.85
C PRO A 148 -2.23 -1.12 -12.87
N ARG A 149 -2.16 -0.02 -12.12
CA ARG A 149 -1.24 0.15 -10.98
C ARG A 149 -2.03 0.26 -9.68
N ILE A 150 -1.51 -0.36 -8.63
CA ILE A 150 -1.98 -0.18 -7.26
C ILE A 150 -0.99 0.70 -6.53
N TYR A 151 -1.49 1.69 -5.81
CA TYR A 151 -0.70 2.55 -4.94
C TYR A 151 -0.88 2.16 -3.49
N LEU A 152 0.22 2.21 -2.73
CA LEU A 152 0.24 1.92 -1.30
C LEU A 152 1.17 2.86 -0.54
N MET A 153 0.91 3.01 0.75
CA MET A 153 1.80 3.68 1.70
C MET A 153 2.45 2.67 2.65
N VAL A 154 3.73 2.88 2.94
CA VAL A 154 4.46 2.16 3.98
C VAL A 154 4.25 2.90 5.29
N GLY A 155 3.56 2.28 6.25
CA GLY A 155 3.42 2.83 7.60
C GLY A 155 4.34 2.14 8.60
N GLU A 156 4.09 2.39 9.89
CA GLU A 156 4.73 1.69 10.99
C GLU A 156 4.26 0.23 11.09
N LYS A 157 5.03 -0.58 11.85
CA LYS A 157 4.66 -1.96 12.21
C LYS A 157 4.32 -2.80 10.99
N GLU A 158 5.17 -2.76 9.97
CA GLU A 158 5.05 -3.61 8.79
C GLU A 158 3.71 -3.46 8.02
N ILE A 159 2.93 -2.40 8.29
CA ILE A 159 1.62 -2.20 7.67
C ILE A 159 1.77 -1.47 6.33
N LEU A 160 1.27 -2.10 5.27
CA LEU A 160 1.09 -1.47 3.97
C LEU A 160 -0.36 -1.06 3.77
N TYR A 161 -0.60 0.23 3.61
CA TYR A 161 -1.92 0.79 3.40
C TYR A 161 -2.22 0.90 1.92
N ILE A 162 -3.20 0.14 1.44
CA ILE A 162 -3.65 0.21 0.05
C ILE A 162 -4.44 1.51 -0.16
N LEU A 163 -4.15 2.23 -1.24
CA LEU A 163 -4.73 3.54 -1.53
C LEU A 163 -5.57 3.54 -2.80
N PHE A 164 -4.94 3.45 -3.96
CA PHE A 164 -5.56 3.73 -5.26
C PHE A 164 -5.42 2.55 -6.22
N TYR A 165 -6.41 2.43 -7.11
CA TYR A 165 -6.39 1.62 -8.32
C TYR A 165 -6.37 2.56 -9.52
N ASP A 166 -5.26 2.59 -10.25
CA ASP A 166 -5.05 3.43 -11.43
C ASP A 166 -5.00 2.55 -12.69
N PRO A 167 -6.13 2.40 -13.41
CA PRO A 167 -6.20 1.50 -14.57
C PRO A 167 -5.37 1.96 -15.77
N TYR A 168 -5.03 3.26 -15.85
CA TYR A 168 -4.51 3.89 -17.08
C TYR A 168 -3.20 4.65 -16.89
N HIS A 169 -2.47 4.42 -15.79
CA HIS A 169 -1.22 5.13 -15.47
C HIS A 169 -1.37 6.64 -15.30
N GLU A 170 -2.55 7.15 -14.98
CA GLU A 170 -2.81 8.58 -14.98
C GLU A 170 -2.33 9.29 -13.70
N ILE A 171 -2.11 8.54 -12.61
CA ILE A 171 -1.54 9.12 -11.38
C ILE A 171 -0.09 9.54 -11.60
N ASN A 172 0.69 8.72 -12.30
CA ASN A 172 2.07 8.97 -12.70
C ASN A 172 2.27 8.49 -14.16
N PRO A 173 1.89 9.33 -15.14
CA PRO A 173 1.95 9.01 -16.57
C PRO A 173 3.37 8.86 -17.10
#